data_AF-A0A967GDH3-F1
#
_entry.id   AF-A0A967GDH3-F1
#
_cell.length_a   1.000
_cell.length_b   1.000
_cell.length_c   1.000
_cell.angle_alpha   90.00
_cell.angle_beta   90.00
_cell.angle_gamma   90.00
#
_symmetry.space_group_name_H-M   'P 1'
#
loop_
_entity.id
_entity.type
_entity.pdbx_description
1 polymer ?
#
loop_
_entity_poly.entity_id
_entity_poly.type
_entity_poly.pdbx_seq_one_letter_code
_entity_poly.pdbx_strand_id
1 'polypeptide(L)'
;MGYSALAITDECSLAGVVRAHLAARAAAPLRLIVGTEIALADGPRLVLLATDRAGYGRLAHLITRGRRAAAKGAYHLARADLADGVPGCLALWLPPSPLHGVERSEETHAGAPSMEIGNRVQGTGNRKRGAVVGALCPVP
;
A
#
# COMPACT_ATOMS: atom_id res chain seq x y z
N MET A 1 -16.43 -8.40 19.83
CA MET A 1 -16.28 -7.72 18.53
C MET A 1 -16.86 -8.64 17.47
N GLY A 2 -18.07 -8.34 16.95
CA GLY A 2 -18.83 -9.20 16.03
C GLY A 2 -18.68 -8.83 14.55
N TYR A 3 -17.44 -8.64 14.10
CA TYR A 3 -17.17 -8.25 12.72
C TYR A 3 -17.34 -9.42 11.76
N SER A 4 -18.03 -9.20 10.65
CA SER A 4 -18.21 -10.19 9.59
C SER A 4 -17.10 -10.15 8.53
N ALA A 5 -16.33 -9.06 8.48
CA ALA A 5 -15.27 -8.87 7.49
C ALA A 5 -14.08 -8.05 8.02
N LEU A 6 -12.92 -8.25 7.40
CA LEU A 6 -11.69 -7.53 7.68
C LEU A 6 -10.93 -7.23 6.39
N ALA A 7 -10.52 -5.97 6.19
CA ALA A 7 -9.64 -5.59 5.09
C ALA A 7 -8.18 -5.56 5.53
N ILE A 8 -7.32 -6.22 4.76
CA ILE A 8 -5.86 -6.13 4.88
C ILE A 8 -5.35 -5.25 3.75
N THR A 9 -4.65 -4.17 4.09
CA THR A 9 -4.08 -3.25 3.11
C THR A 9 -2.60 -3.03 3.40
N ASP A 10 -1.74 -3.62 2.57
CA ASP A 10 -0.30 -3.37 2.59
C ASP A 10 0.06 -2.17 1.71
N GLU A 11 1.13 -1.45 2.03
CA GLU A 11 1.64 -0.36 1.19
C GLU A 11 2.20 -0.91 -0.13
N CYS A 12 1.58 -0.54 -1.26
CA CYS A 12 1.88 -0.93 -2.63
C CYS A 12 2.36 -2.40 -2.76
N SER A 13 1.62 -3.33 -2.15
CA SER A 13 2.01 -4.73 -1.99
C SER A 13 0.79 -5.61 -1.68
N LEU A 14 0.98 -6.93 -1.82
CA LEU A 14 0.02 -7.98 -1.43
C LEU A 14 0.70 -9.08 -0.58
N ALA A 15 1.87 -8.77 -0.01
CA ALA A 15 2.71 -9.74 0.69
C ALA A 15 2.05 -10.32 1.95
N GLY A 16 1.11 -9.61 2.57
CA GLY A 16 0.35 -10.04 3.73
C GLY A 16 -0.80 -11.01 3.41
N VAL A 17 -1.28 -11.04 2.16
CA VAL A 17 -2.55 -11.68 1.78
C VAL A 17 -2.56 -13.18 2.07
N VAL A 18 -1.49 -13.90 1.75
CA VAL A 18 -1.43 -15.36 1.96
C VAL A 18 -1.53 -15.70 3.44
N ARG A 19 -0.77 -15.02 4.29
CA ARG A 19 -0.80 -15.25 5.74
C ARG A 19 -2.13 -14.85 6.36
N ALA A 20 -2.71 -13.73 5.91
CA ALA A 20 -4.03 -13.30 6.33
C ALA A 20 -5.13 -14.30 5.93
N HIS A 21 -5.05 -14.86 4.71
CA HIS A 21 -6.01 -15.86 4.24
C HIS A 21 -5.96 -17.15 5.06
N LEU A 22 -4.76 -17.63 5.38
CA LEU A 22 -4.59 -18.80 6.24
C LEU A 22 -5.13 -18.55 7.66
N ALA A 23 -4.84 -17.38 8.23
CA ALA A 23 -5.34 -17.00 9.55
C ALA A 23 -6.87 -16.87 9.57
N ALA A 24 -7.47 -16.21 8.56
CA ALA A 24 -8.92 -16.07 8.45
C ALA A 24 -9.62 -17.42 8.30
N ARG A 25 -9.01 -18.38 7.58
CA ARG A 25 -9.56 -19.74 7.44
C ARG A 25 -9.49 -20.54 8.75
N ALA A 26 -8.50 -20.27 9.59
CA ALA A 26 -8.37 -20.90 10.91
C ALA A 26 -9.25 -20.25 11.99
N ALA A 27 -9.52 -18.95 11.87
CA ALA A 27 -10.20 -18.13 12.87
C ALA A 27 -11.63 -17.76 12.43
N ALA A 28 -12.58 -18.69 12.57
CA ALA A 28 -14.03 -18.47 12.36
C ALA A 28 -14.40 -17.92 10.94
N PRO A 29 -15.69 -17.77 10.57
CA PRO A 29 -16.06 -17.32 9.22
C PRO A 29 -15.90 -15.80 9.06
N LEU A 30 -14.66 -15.31 9.05
CA LEU A 30 -14.35 -13.91 8.79
C LEU A 30 -14.07 -13.70 7.30
N ARG A 31 -14.86 -12.84 6.63
CA ARG A 31 -14.63 -12.48 5.23
C ARG A 31 -13.40 -11.58 5.11
N LEU A 32 -12.33 -12.11 4.51
CA LEU A 32 -11.14 -11.32 4.21
C LEU A 32 -11.35 -10.49 2.93
N ILE A 33 -11.13 -9.18 3.03
CA ILE A 33 -11.09 -8.25 1.91
C ILE A 33 -9.63 -7.88 1.64
N VAL A 34 -9.21 -8.00 0.39
CA VAL A 34 -7.83 -7.74 0.00
C VAL A 34 -7.72 -6.34 -0.57
N GLY A 35 -6.74 -5.57 -0.11
CA GLY A 35 -6.43 -4.28 -0.70
C GLY A 35 -4.98 -3.87 -0.56
N THR A 36 -4.69 -2.64 -0.98
CA THR A 36 -3.38 -2.00 -0.86
C THR A 36 -3.56 -0.51 -0.67
N GLU A 37 -2.67 0.09 0.11
CA GLU A 37 -2.52 1.54 0.18
C GLU A 37 -1.50 2.01 -0.86
N ILE A 38 -1.82 3.07 -1.60
CA ILE A 38 -0.93 3.71 -2.56
C ILE A 38 -0.87 5.21 -2.31
N ALA A 39 0.34 5.78 -2.40
CA ALA A 39 0.57 7.20 -2.49
C ALA A 39 0.86 7.57 -3.94
N LEU A 40 0.02 8.44 -4.51
CA LEU A 40 0.28 8.96 -5.85
C LEU A 40 1.35 10.04 -5.77
N ALA A 41 2.35 9.98 -6.66
CA ALA A 41 3.46 10.92 -6.69
C ALA A 41 3.00 12.36 -6.92
N ASP A 42 1.93 12.54 -7.69
CA ASP A 42 1.34 13.82 -8.03
C ASP A 42 -0.03 14.04 -7.34
N GLY A 43 -0.48 13.14 -6.47
CA GLY A 43 -1.87 13.08 -6.03
C GLY A 43 -2.08 12.61 -4.58
N PRO A 44 -3.32 12.25 -4.23
CA PRO A 44 -3.66 11.82 -2.89
C PRO A 44 -3.15 10.41 -2.57
N ARG A 45 -3.22 10.06 -1.29
CA ARG A 45 -3.15 8.66 -0.85
C ARG A 45 -4.52 8.00 -0.98
N LEU A 46 -4.52 6.75 -1.44
CA LEU A 46 -5.71 5.96 -1.68
C LEU A 46 -5.54 4.57 -1.08
N VAL A 47 -6.63 4.00 -0.58
CA VAL A 47 -6.74 2.56 -0.33
C VAL A 47 -7.58 1.96 -1.45
N LEU A 48 -7.06 0.94 -2.11
CA LEU A 48 -7.77 0.18 -3.13
C LEU A 48 -8.16 -1.19 -2.58
N LEU A 49 -9.45 -1.53 -2.59
CA LEU A 49 -9.98 -2.80 -2.11
C LEU A 49 -10.54 -3.61 -3.28
N ALA A 50 -10.03 -4.82 -3.51
CA ALA A 50 -10.54 -5.71 -4.54
C ALA A 50 -11.92 -6.29 -4.15
N THR A 51 -12.90 -6.16 -5.03
CA THR A 51 -14.26 -6.68 -4.82
C THR A 51 -14.44 -8.09 -5.38
N ASP A 52 -13.61 -8.47 -6.35
CA ASP A 52 -13.66 -9.75 -7.04
C ASP A 52 -12.26 -10.23 -7.46
N ARG A 53 -12.19 -11.44 -8.02
CA ARG A 53 -10.93 -12.07 -8.44
C ARG A 53 -10.23 -11.33 -9.59
N ALA A 54 -10.99 -10.74 -10.50
CA ALA A 54 -10.42 -9.96 -11.62
C ALA A 54 -9.88 -8.62 -11.12
N GLY A 55 -10.55 -7.99 -10.15
CA GLY A 55 -10.11 -6.81 -9.42
C GLY A 55 -8.80 -7.06 -8.69
N TYR A 56 -8.67 -8.19 -7.98
CA TYR A 56 -7.39 -8.60 -7.40
C TYR A 56 -6.27 -8.69 -8.45
N GLY A 57 -6.56 -9.26 -9.62
CA GLY A 57 -5.59 -9.34 -10.72
C GLY A 57 -5.15 -7.97 -11.23
N ARG A 58 -6.11 -7.05 -11.44
CA ARG A 58 -5.83 -5.66 -11.85
C ARG A 58 -5.07 -4.89 -10.78
N LEU A 59 -5.41 -5.09 -9.51
CA LEU A 59 -4.70 -4.51 -8.37
C LEU A 59 -3.24 -4.97 -8.33
N ALA A 60 -3.00 -6.27 -8.49
CA ALA A 60 -1.65 -6.82 -8.56
C ALA A 60 -0.85 -6.28 -9.76
N HIS A 61 -1.52 -6.10 -10.91
CA HIS A 61 -0.91 -5.49 -12.09
C HIS A 61 -0.53 -4.03 -11.84
N LEU A 62 -1.40 -3.23 -11.22
CA LEU A 62 -1.11 -1.84 -10.83
C LEU A 62 0.11 -1.76 -9.91
N ILE A 63 0.16 -2.60 -8.86
CA ILE A 63 1.31 -2.69 -7.95
C ILE A 63 2.59 -3.02 -8.72
N THR A 64 2.51 -3.96 -9.65
CA THR A 64 3.67 -4.37 -10.46
C THR A 64 4.15 -3.24 -11.35
N ARG A 65 3.24 -2.49 -12.00
CA ARG A 65 3.58 -1.30 -12.78
C ARG A 65 4.31 -0.27 -11.92
N GLY A 66 3.74 0.07 -10.76
CA GLY A 66 4.33 1.08 -9.89
C GLY A 66 5.71 0.71 -9.36
N ARG A 67 5.92 -0.56 -9.00
CA ARG A 67 7.23 -1.03 -8.51
C ARG A 67 8.29 -1.17 -9.59
N ARG A 68 7.89 -1.37 -10.85
CA ARG A 68 8.82 -1.41 -12.00
C ARG A 68 9.24 0.00 -12.45
N ALA A 69 8.43 1.01 -12.17
CA ALA A 69 8.70 2.40 -12.48
C ALA A 69 9.68 3.08 -11.51
N ALA A 70 10.21 2.36 -10.51
CA ALA A 70 11.08 2.92 -9.48
C ALA A 70 12.25 1.98 -9.14
N ALA A 71 13.24 2.53 -8.44
CA ALA A 71 14.36 1.74 -7.92
C ALA A 71 13.88 0.66 -6.93
N LYS A 72 14.70 -0.38 -6.74
CA LYS A 72 14.40 -1.49 -5.84
C LYS A 72 14.07 -0.99 -4.43
N GLY A 73 12.88 -1.34 -3.94
CA GLY A 73 12.42 -0.95 -2.61
C GLY A 73 11.52 0.29 -2.61
N ALA A 74 11.38 0.97 -3.74
CA ALA A 74 10.43 2.05 -3.95
C ALA A 74 9.32 1.63 -4.94
N TYR A 75 8.33 2.50 -5.09
CA TYR A 75 7.33 2.45 -6.16
C TYR A 75 7.02 3.87 -6.62
N HIS A 76 6.54 4.00 -7.85
CA HIS A 76 6.08 5.26 -8.41
C HIS A 76 4.76 5.03 -9.15
N LEU A 77 3.70 5.69 -8.68
CA LEU A 77 2.39 5.71 -9.34
C LEU A 77 1.93 7.16 -9.43
N ALA A 78 1.43 7.58 -10.58
CA ALA A 78 0.82 8.88 -10.80
C ALA A 78 -0.68 8.76 -11.03
N ARG A 79 -1.43 9.87 -11.00
CA ARG A 79 -2.85 9.88 -11.37
C ARG A 79 -3.09 9.30 -12.77
N ALA A 80 -2.16 9.52 -13.69
CA ALA A 80 -2.22 8.95 -15.04
C ALA A 80 -2.30 7.41 -15.03
N ASP A 81 -1.67 6.74 -14.05
CA ASP A 81 -1.73 5.29 -13.92
C ASP A 81 -3.11 4.76 -13.49
N LEU A 82 -3.98 5.66 -13.01
CA LEU A 82 -5.36 5.37 -12.60
C LEU A 82 -6.40 6.08 -13.49
N ALA A 83 -5.99 6.66 -14.63
CA ALA A 83 -6.90 7.42 -15.48
C ALA A 83 -8.09 6.57 -15.96
N ASP A 84 -7.85 5.30 -16.29
CA ASP A 84 -8.88 4.32 -16.68
C ASP A 84 -9.56 3.65 -15.48
N GLY A 85 -9.23 4.10 -14.27
CA GLY A 85 -9.62 3.47 -13.02
C GLY A 85 -9.00 2.09 -12.80
N VAL A 86 -9.52 1.39 -11.80
CA VAL A 86 -9.18 0.00 -11.51
C VAL A 86 -10.49 -0.77 -11.35
N PRO A 87 -11.08 -1.28 -12.45
CA PRO A 87 -12.37 -1.97 -12.37
C PRO A 87 -12.35 -3.10 -11.34
N GLY A 88 -13.48 -3.40 -10.67
CA GLY A 88 -13.52 -4.40 -9.59
C GLY A 88 -12.67 -4.04 -8.37
N CYS A 89 -12.31 -2.77 -8.20
CA CYS A 89 -11.75 -2.23 -6.97
C CYS A 89 -12.57 -1.03 -6.49
N LEU A 90 -12.74 -0.93 -5.17
CA LEU A 90 -13.23 0.28 -4.51
C LEU A 90 -12.03 1.13 -4.10
N ALA A 91 -12.12 2.44 -4.29
CA ALA A 91 -11.10 3.38 -3.86
C ALA A 91 -11.60 4.20 -2.66
N LEU A 92 -10.81 4.23 -1.59
CA LEU A 92 -11.03 5.08 -0.42
C LEU A 92 -9.97 6.17 -0.44
N TRP A 93 -10.40 7.42 -0.41
CA TRP A 93 -9.49 8.54 -0.27
C TRP A 93 -9.03 8.68 1.18
N LEU A 94 -7.72 8.76 1.38
CA LEU A 94 -7.11 9.06 2.66
C LEU A 94 -6.72 10.55 2.69
N PRO A 95 -7.51 11.43 3.34
CA PRO A 95 -7.13 12.83 3.47
C PRO A 95 -5.82 12.95 4.29
N PRO A 96 -5.03 14.01 4.06
CA PRO A 96 -3.93 14.33 4.97
C PRO A 96 -4.54 14.58 6.36
N SER A 97 -4.24 13.70 7.31
CA SER A 97 -4.73 13.84 8.68
C SER A 97 -3.79 14.74 9.46
N PRO A 98 -4.27 15.82 10.10
CA PRO A 98 -3.45 16.65 10.97
C PRO A 98 -2.96 15.91 12.24
N LEU A 99 -3.53 14.74 12.56
CA LEU A 99 -3.16 13.93 13.73
C LEU A 99 -2.16 12.80 13.41
N HIS A 100 -1.89 12.54 12.13
CA HIS A 100 -0.81 11.64 11.69
C HIS A 100 0.28 12.49 11.05
N GLY A 101 1.27 12.89 11.85
CA GLY A 101 2.51 13.48 11.35
C GLY A 101 3.18 12.51 10.38
N VAL A 102 3.00 12.75 9.07
CA VAL A 102 3.76 12.05 8.03
C VAL A 102 4.99 12.90 7.77
N GLU A 103 5.99 12.74 8.63
CA GLU A 103 7.36 13.15 8.36
C GLU A 103 7.81 12.44 7.07
N ARG A 104 7.88 13.17 5.96
CA ARG A 104 8.63 12.72 4.79
C ARG A 104 9.99 13.37 4.84
N SER A 105 11.04 12.56 4.86
CA SER A 105 12.36 13.00 4.40
C SER A 105 12.22 13.38 2.93
N GLU A 106 12.19 14.68 2.67
CA GLU A 106 12.34 15.26 1.35
C GLU A 106 13.76 14.96 0.85
N GLU A 107 13.95 13.84 0.16
CA GLU A 107 15.15 13.65 -0.65
C GLU A 107 14.89 14.29 -2.02
N THR A 108 14.93 15.63 -2.00
CA THR A 108 14.92 16.48 -3.17
C THR A 108 16.08 16.07 -4.08
N HIS A 109 15.76 15.59 -5.28
CA HIS A 109 16.73 15.46 -6.35
C HIS A 109 17.09 16.87 -6.84
N ALA A 110 18.16 17.44 -6.31
CA ALA A 110 18.90 18.53 -6.91
C ALA A 110 20.32 18.03 -7.23
N GLY A 111 20.77 18.19 -8.47
CA GLY A 111 22.01 17.63 -8.98
C GLY A 111 23.29 18.20 -8.34
N ALA A 112 24.28 17.29 -8.20
CA ALA A 112 25.77 17.35 -8.25
C ALA A 112 26.54 18.67 -7.94
N PRO A 113 27.81 18.65 -7.43
CA PRO A 113 28.85 17.63 -7.66
C PRO A 113 29.73 17.20 -6.46
N SER A 114 30.50 16.13 -6.71
CA SER A 114 31.78 15.63 -6.15
C SER A 114 32.35 16.18 -4.83
N MET A 115 32.81 15.27 -3.96
CA MET A 115 34.18 15.16 -3.38
C MET A 115 34.15 14.55 -1.95
N GLU A 116 34.91 13.46 -1.77
CA GLU A 116 35.51 12.83 -0.54
C GLU A 116 35.10 13.36 0.86
N ILE A 117 34.90 12.57 1.92
CA ILE A 117 35.77 11.54 2.54
C ILE A 117 34.89 10.59 3.39
N GLY A 118 35.01 9.28 3.21
CA GLY A 118 34.23 8.29 3.93
C GLY A 118 34.77 7.98 5.33
N ASN A 119 33.94 8.21 6.36
CA ASN A 119 33.98 7.42 7.58
C ASN A 119 32.56 7.29 8.19
N ARG A 120 32.32 6.10 8.75
CA ARG A 120 31.33 5.75 9.77
C ARG A 120 29.97 5.20 9.29
N VAL A 121 29.98 3.87 9.17
CA VAL A 121 29.03 2.89 9.75
C VAL A 121 27.73 3.45 10.32
N GLN A 122 26.60 3.03 9.74
CA GLN A 122 25.34 2.58 10.39
C GLN A 122 24.44 2.07 9.26
N GLY A 123 24.11 0.79 9.18
CA GLY A 123 23.21 0.10 10.11
C GLY A 123 22.03 -0.40 9.28
N THR A 124 22.10 -1.66 8.85
CA THR A 124 21.10 -2.33 8.03
C THR A 124 19.76 -2.41 8.78
N GLY A 125 18.69 -1.88 8.20
CA GLY A 125 17.39 -1.80 8.87
C GLY A 125 16.22 -1.98 7.92
N ASN A 126 15.95 -3.23 7.53
CA ASN A 126 14.76 -3.66 6.78
C ASN A 126 13.49 -3.40 7.61
N ARG A 127 12.90 -2.19 7.51
CA ARG A 127 11.64 -1.85 8.19
C ARG A 127 10.45 -2.26 7.33
N LYS A 128 9.93 -3.47 7.58
CA LYS A 128 8.60 -3.89 7.14
C LYS A 128 7.56 -3.00 7.85
N ARG A 129 7.03 -1.99 7.15
CA ARG A 129 5.94 -1.14 7.65
C ARG A 129 4.65 -1.96 7.71
N GLY A 130 3.89 -1.79 8.79
CA GLY A 130 2.73 -2.61 9.14
C GLY A 130 1.56 -2.43 8.17
N ALA A 131 0.80 -3.51 7.95
CA ALA A 131 -0.46 -3.46 7.23
C ALA A 131 -1.45 -2.60 8.00
N VAL A 132 -2.12 -1.67 7.32
CA VAL A 132 -3.29 -0.98 7.88
C VAL A 132 -4.44 -1.99 7.87
N VAL A 133 -5.08 -2.19 9.03
CA VAL A 133 -6.18 -3.13 9.19
C VAL A 133 -7.47 -2.32 9.33
N GLY A 134 -8.28 -2.30 8.26
CA GLY A 134 -9.59 -1.67 8.27
C GLY A 134 -10.68 -2.69 8.60
N ALA A 135 -11.35 -2.55 9.74
CA ALA A 135 -12.50 -3.38 10.08
C ALA A 135 -13.77 -2.82 9.40
N LEU A 136 -14.52 -3.66 8.69
CA LEU A 136 -15.88 -3.30 8.25
C LEU A 136 -16.88 -3.82 9.28
N CYS A 137 -17.72 -2.93 9.81
CA CYS A 137 -18.83 -3.27 10.70
C CYS A 137 -19.78 -4.30 10.06
N PRO A 138 -20.47 -5.12 10.88
CA PRO A 138 -21.48 -6.04 10.37
C PRO A 138 -22.61 -5.25 9.68
N VAL A 139 -22.92 -5.64 8.45
CA VAL A 139 -24.19 -5.31 7.79
C VAL A 139 -25.30 -6.18 8.40
N PRO A 140 -26.48 -5.60 8.70
CA PRO A 140 -27.58 -6.30 9.38
C PRO A 140 -28.18 -7.44 8.55
#